data_AF-A0A382YSU3-F1
#
_entry.id   AF-A0A382YSU3-F1
#
_cell.length_a   1.000
_cell.length_b   1.000
_cell.length_c   1.000
_cell.angle_alpha   90.00
_cell.angle_beta   90.00
_cell.angle_gamma   90.00
#
_symmetry.space_group_name_H-M   'P 1'
#
loop_
_entity.id
_entity.type
_entity.pdbx_description
1 polymer ?
#
loop_
_entity_poly.entity_id
_entity_poly.type
_entity_poly.pdbx_seq_one_letter_code
_entity_poly.pdbx_strand_id
1 'polypeptide(L)'
;MASLSCWGEVTTENEQDVIAANRKLHPQQVKLLSVLTDILTSTKTEYWIDQGTLLGAYRHGKFIERDSDTDIAIRNKEQFEDLYELLKSKLPSIYDSERKGNHCKGYRIWLKTGGTFKGTFKEREIQWPLVCCDVMFYKYNQQDKTYVQQYE
;
A
#
# COMPACT_ATOMS: atom_id res chain seq x y z
N MET A 1 27.08 3.87 7.87
CA MET A 1 25.68 3.46 8.09
C MET A 1 25.14 2.91 6.77
N ALA A 2 24.74 1.64 6.74
CA ALA A 2 24.15 1.04 5.53
C ALA A 2 22.63 1.14 5.60
N SER A 3 21.99 1.59 4.51
CA SER A 3 20.54 1.52 4.37
C SER A 3 20.11 0.08 4.12
N LEU A 4 19.06 -0.35 4.83
CA LEU A 4 18.40 -1.64 4.68
C LEU A 4 17.08 -1.52 3.92
N SER A 5 16.62 -0.30 3.62
CA SER A 5 15.38 0.00 2.91
C SER A 5 15.62 0.95 1.73
N CYS A 6 14.62 1.04 0.86
CA CYS A 6 14.67 1.90 -0.33
C CYS A 6 14.66 3.40 0.02
N TRP A 7 14.14 3.78 1.20
CA TRP A 7 13.92 5.18 1.58
C TRP A 7 14.90 5.69 2.65
N GLY A 8 15.93 4.91 2.98
CA GLY A 8 16.98 5.30 3.94
C GLY A 8 16.56 5.28 5.40
N GLU A 9 15.34 4.83 5.69
CA GLU A 9 14.69 4.88 6.99
C GLU A 9 15.07 3.74 7.91
N VAL A 10 15.36 2.58 7.32
CA VAL A 10 15.84 1.41 8.04
C VAL A 10 17.32 1.31 7.78
N THR A 11 18.10 1.29 8.85
CA THR A 11 19.55 1.21 8.82
C THR A 11 19.98 0.10 9.77
N THR A 12 21.25 -0.29 9.67
CA THR A 12 21.84 -1.27 10.60
C THR A 12 21.81 -0.83 12.07
N GLU A 13 21.58 0.46 12.36
CA GLU A 13 21.59 1.01 13.72
C GLU A 13 20.20 1.07 14.35
N ASN A 14 19.13 1.22 13.55
CA ASN A 14 17.77 1.41 14.05
C ASN A 14 16.79 0.29 13.65
N GLU A 15 17.24 -0.76 12.96
CA GLU A 15 16.39 -1.85 12.46
C GLU A 15 15.47 -2.43 13.54
N GLN A 16 16.00 -2.72 14.73
CA GLN A 16 15.23 -3.33 15.81
C GLN A 16 14.13 -2.39 16.34
N ASP A 17 14.41 -1.09 16.39
CA ASP A 17 13.43 -0.08 16.81
C ASP A 17 12.31 0.06 15.77
N VAL A 18 12.67 0.04 14.47
CA VAL A 18 11.70 0.06 13.37
C VAL A 18 10.82 -1.20 13.42
N ILE A 19 11.41 -2.38 13.59
CA ILE A 19 10.66 -3.64 13.72
C ILE A 19 9.69 -3.57 14.90
N ALA A 20 10.16 -3.09 16.06
CA ALA A 20 9.33 -2.96 17.25
C ALA A 20 8.18 -1.94 17.05
N ALA A 21 8.41 -0.87 16.29
CA ALA A 21 7.39 0.10 15.92
C ALA A 21 6.37 -0.50 14.94
N ASN A 22 6.81 -1.11 13.85
CA ASN A 22 5.93 -1.67 12.81
C ASN A 22 5.05 -2.80 13.32
N ARG A 23 5.56 -3.65 14.23
CA ARG A 23 4.74 -4.68 14.89
C ARG A 23 3.51 -4.12 15.61
N LYS A 24 3.55 -2.87 16.09
CA LYS A 24 2.39 -2.20 16.70
C LYS A 24 1.38 -1.72 15.67
N LEU A 25 1.82 -1.49 14.43
CA LEU A 25 1.00 -1.03 13.30
C LEU A 25 0.33 -2.19 12.56
N HIS A 26 0.94 -3.39 12.54
CA HIS A 26 0.44 -4.55 11.81
C HIS A 26 -1.05 -4.88 12.04
N PRO A 27 -1.59 -4.85 13.28
CA PRO A 27 -3.03 -5.08 13.48
C PRO A 27 -3.91 -4.04 12.78
N GLN A 28 -3.46 -2.79 12.72
CA GLN A 28 -4.18 -1.70 12.05
C GLN A 28 -4.09 -1.83 10.53
N GLN A 29 -2.95 -2.28 10.00
CA GLN A 29 -2.79 -2.62 8.57
C GLN A 29 -3.69 -3.78 8.16
N VAL A 30 -3.76 -4.86 8.96
CA VAL A 30 -4.72 -5.97 8.71
C VAL A 30 -6.15 -5.46 8.70
N LYS A 31 -6.50 -4.55 9.61
CA LYS A 31 -7.85 -3.96 9.65
C LYS A 31 -8.13 -3.10 8.41
N LEU A 32 -7.16 -2.29 7.96
CA LEU A 32 -7.27 -1.50 6.74
C LEU A 32 -7.45 -2.41 5.52
N LEU A 33 -6.62 -3.46 5.37
CA LEU A 33 -6.76 -4.43 4.29
C LEU A 33 -8.13 -5.10 4.31
N SER A 34 -8.61 -5.54 5.47
CA SER A 34 -9.95 -6.14 5.61
C SER A 34 -11.06 -5.19 5.12
N VAL A 35 -11.02 -3.91 5.50
CA VAL A 35 -11.98 -2.91 5.03
C VAL A 35 -11.91 -2.74 3.51
N LEU A 36 -10.71 -2.65 2.95
CA LEU A 36 -10.53 -2.51 1.50
C LEU A 36 -11.01 -3.75 0.75
N THR A 37 -10.68 -4.95 1.21
CA THR A 37 -11.13 -6.20 0.59
C THR A 37 -12.64 -6.36 0.66
N ASP A 38 -13.29 -5.93 1.74
CA ASP A 38 -14.76 -5.93 1.85
C ASP A 38 -15.39 -4.99 0.82
N ILE A 39 -14.84 -3.78 0.66
CA ILE A 39 -15.30 -2.80 -0.34
C ILE A 39 -15.16 -3.39 -1.75
N LEU A 40 -13.97 -3.87 -2.12
CA LEU A 40 -13.67 -4.41 -3.44
C LEU A 40 -14.50 -5.67 -3.75
N THR A 41 -14.68 -6.56 -2.77
CA THR A 41 -15.52 -7.76 -2.92
C THR A 41 -16.99 -7.39 -3.11
N SER A 42 -17.49 -6.37 -2.38
CA SER A 42 -18.88 -5.91 -2.51
C SER A 42 -19.21 -5.36 -3.90
N THR A 43 -18.20 -4.87 -4.63
CA THR A 43 -18.34 -4.35 -5.99
C THR A 43 -17.87 -5.33 -7.06
N LYS A 44 -17.52 -6.56 -6.68
CA LYS A 44 -16.98 -7.60 -7.58
C LYS A 44 -15.74 -7.11 -8.34
N THR A 45 -14.96 -6.25 -7.71
CA THR A 45 -13.67 -5.82 -8.24
C THR A 45 -12.65 -6.92 -7.98
N GLU A 46 -12.02 -7.43 -9.03
CA GLU A 46 -10.96 -8.43 -8.89
C GLU A 46 -9.68 -7.77 -8.36
N TYR A 47 -9.10 -8.37 -7.31
CA TYR A 47 -7.89 -7.87 -6.67
C TYR A 47 -6.98 -9.02 -6.18
N TRP A 48 -5.72 -8.70 -5.90
CA TRP A 48 -4.78 -9.57 -5.19
C TRP A 48 -3.86 -8.72 -4.30
N ILE A 49 -3.29 -9.32 -3.26
CA ILE A 49 -2.19 -8.70 -2.51
C ILE A 49 -0.96 -8.58 -3.41
N ASP A 50 -0.20 -7.48 -3.29
CA ASP A 50 0.85 -7.15 -4.25
C ASP A 50 2.19 -6.81 -3.57
N GLN A 51 3.26 -6.64 -4.36
CA GLN A 51 4.57 -6.12 -3.95
C GLN A 51 5.12 -6.69 -2.62
N GLY A 52 5.51 -5.83 -1.66
CA GLY A 52 6.08 -6.22 -0.37
C GLY A 52 5.11 -7.02 0.48
N THR A 53 3.81 -6.71 0.36
CA THR A 53 2.73 -7.42 1.05
C THR A 53 2.63 -8.87 0.58
N LEU A 54 2.61 -9.10 -0.74
CA LEU A 54 2.62 -10.45 -1.33
C LEU A 54 3.89 -11.20 -0.96
N LEU A 55 5.06 -10.55 -1.05
CA LEU A 55 6.33 -11.18 -0.74
C LEU A 55 6.41 -11.62 0.72
N GLY A 56 5.97 -10.77 1.65
CA GLY A 56 5.89 -11.12 3.08
C GLY A 56 4.96 -12.30 3.33
N ALA A 57 3.74 -12.23 2.79
CA ALA A 57 2.75 -13.31 2.89
C ALA A 57 3.31 -14.63 2.36
N TYR A 58 3.99 -14.62 1.21
CA TYR A 58 4.59 -15.82 0.62
C TYR A 58 5.76 -16.38 1.46
N ARG A 59 6.69 -15.52 1.90
CA ARG A 59 7.91 -15.97 2.60
C ARG A 59 7.66 -16.42 4.03
N HIS A 60 6.78 -15.73 4.74
CA HIS A 60 6.67 -15.84 6.19
C HIS A 60 5.22 -15.98 6.69
N GLY A 61 4.22 -15.90 5.81
CA GLY A 61 2.82 -15.86 6.21
C GLY A 61 2.44 -14.60 6.98
N LYS A 62 3.26 -13.54 6.92
CA LYS A 62 3.08 -12.26 7.64
C LYS A 62 3.77 -11.12 6.89
N PHE A 63 3.48 -9.88 7.26
CA PHE A 63 4.19 -8.72 6.70
C PHE A 63 5.70 -8.80 6.93
N ILE A 64 6.47 -8.19 6.04
CA ILE A 64 7.90 -7.96 6.23
C ILE A 64 8.06 -7.05 7.44
N GLU A 65 8.87 -7.44 8.43
CA GLU A 65 8.85 -6.79 9.75
C GLU A 65 9.28 -5.33 9.77
N ARG A 66 10.00 -4.92 8.73
CA ARG A 66 10.49 -3.56 8.52
C ARG A 66 9.64 -2.74 7.55
N ASP A 67 8.57 -3.34 7.00
CA ASP A 67 7.62 -2.66 6.11
C ASP A 67 6.52 -1.97 6.92
N SER A 68 6.15 -0.76 6.52
CA SER A 68 5.12 0.04 7.20
C SER A 68 3.88 0.29 6.34
N ASP A 69 3.89 -0.08 5.07
CA ASP A 69 2.75 0.02 4.17
C ASP A 69 2.28 -1.36 3.71
N THR A 70 1.20 -1.35 2.94
CA THR A 70 0.63 -2.54 2.33
C THR A 70 0.24 -2.25 0.89
N ASP A 71 0.10 -3.28 0.07
CA ASP A 71 -0.17 -3.14 -1.36
C ASP A 71 -1.26 -4.12 -1.80
N ILE A 72 -2.20 -3.60 -2.58
CA ILE A 72 -3.21 -4.37 -3.29
C ILE A 72 -3.17 -3.98 -4.76
N ALA A 73 -3.21 -4.97 -5.63
CA ALA A 73 -3.43 -4.77 -7.05
C ALA A 73 -4.90 -4.96 -7.41
N ILE A 74 -5.41 -4.14 -8.31
CA ILE A 74 -6.76 -4.27 -8.88
C ILE A 74 -6.71 -4.41 -10.39
N ARG A 75 -7.66 -5.17 -10.92
CA ARG A 75 -7.98 -5.20 -12.36
C ARG A 75 -9.12 -4.23 -12.65
N ASN A 76 -9.25 -3.87 -13.93
CA ASN A 76 -10.37 -3.15 -14.53
C ASN A 76 -10.25 -1.61 -14.63
N LYS A 77 -10.03 -1.12 -15.86
CA LYS A 77 -9.92 0.32 -16.19
C LYS A 77 -11.25 1.05 -16.02
N GLU A 78 -12.38 0.36 -16.26
CA GLU A 78 -13.72 0.94 -16.16
C GLU A 78 -14.06 1.24 -14.69
N GLN A 79 -13.62 0.39 -13.77
CA GLN A 79 -13.81 0.59 -12.33
C GLN A 79 -12.75 1.47 -11.67
N PHE A 80 -11.63 1.77 -12.34
CA PHE A 80 -10.57 2.56 -11.72
C PHE A 80 -11.03 3.97 -11.36
N GLU A 81 -11.71 4.67 -12.28
CA GLU A 81 -12.21 6.02 -12.00
C GLU A 81 -13.39 5.98 -11.02
N ASP A 82 -14.25 4.95 -11.12
CA ASP A 82 -15.35 4.72 -10.18
C ASP A 82 -14.86 4.36 -8.76
N LEU A 83 -13.68 3.74 -8.64
CA LEU A 83 -13.10 3.35 -7.37
C LEU A 83 -12.87 4.55 -6.47
N TYR A 84 -12.53 5.72 -7.04
CA TYR A 84 -12.37 6.92 -6.23
C TYR A 84 -13.65 7.34 -5.52
N GLU A 85 -14.76 7.38 -6.27
CA GLU A 85 -16.07 7.72 -5.71
C GLU A 85 -16.61 6.61 -4.80
N LEU A 86 -16.27 5.36 -5.09
CA LEU A 86 -16.55 4.21 -4.21
C LEU A 86 -15.80 4.33 -2.88
N LEU A 87 -14.51 4.64 -2.91
CA LEU A 87 -13.70 4.83 -1.71
C LEU A 87 -14.26 6.01 -0.90
N LYS A 88 -14.54 7.15 -1.52
CA LYS A 88 -15.17 8.29 -0.83
C LYS A 88 -16.49 7.95 -0.15
N SER A 89 -17.31 7.09 -0.78
CA SER A 89 -18.65 6.76 -0.27
C SER A 89 -18.67 5.65 0.77
N LYS A 90 -17.81 4.63 0.64
CA LYS A 90 -17.83 3.43 1.50
C LYS A 90 -16.73 3.38 2.54
N LEU A 91 -15.65 4.15 2.37
CA LEU A 91 -14.53 4.12 3.30
C LEU A 91 -14.96 4.75 4.64
N PRO A 92 -14.72 4.06 5.79
CA PRO A 92 -15.02 4.63 7.09
C PRO A 92 -14.30 5.96 7.31
N SER A 93 -14.95 6.90 8.00
CA SER A 93 -14.47 8.29 8.17
C SER A 93 -13.11 8.43 8.86
N ILE A 94 -12.66 7.38 9.57
CA ILE A 94 -11.33 7.30 10.21
C ILE A 94 -10.19 7.14 9.19
N TYR A 95 -10.50 6.77 7.95
CA TYR A 95 -9.53 6.67 6.87
C TYR A 95 -9.67 7.86 5.91
N ASP A 96 -8.64 8.06 5.10
CA ASP A 96 -8.61 9.01 4.00
C ASP A 96 -8.02 8.34 2.75
N SER A 97 -8.19 8.99 1.59
CA SER A 97 -7.67 8.46 0.33
C SER A 97 -7.30 9.55 -0.68
N GLU A 98 -6.26 9.29 -1.47
CA GLU A 98 -5.80 10.17 -2.55
C GLU A 98 -5.44 9.38 -3.81
N ARG A 99 -5.53 10.00 -4.98
CA ARG A 99 -5.01 9.43 -6.23
C ARG A 99 -3.49 9.58 -6.25
N LYS A 100 -2.77 8.49 -6.48
CA LYS A 100 -1.32 8.51 -6.70
C LYS A 100 -1.09 9.07 -8.11
N GLY A 101 -0.62 10.31 -8.23
CA GLY A 101 -0.28 10.91 -9.54
C GLY A 101 1.10 10.46 -10.05
N ASN A 102 1.48 10.91 -11.27
CA ASN A 102 2.77 10.93 -12.00
C ASN A 102 3.79 9.76 -11.89
N HIS A 103 3.59 8.77 -11.05
CA HIS A 103 4.54 7.69 -10.77
C HIS A 103 3.90 6.31 -10.77
N CYS A 104 2.59 6.21 -10.60
CA CYS A 104 1.85 4.97 -10.72
C CYS A 104 0.36 5.29 -10.81
N LYS A 105 -0.37 4.54 -11.61
CA LYS A 105 -1.82 4.67 -11.66
C LYS A 105 -2.41 3.91 -10.47
N GLY A 106 -2.88 4.63 -9.45
CA GLY A 106 -3.33 4.02 -8.21
C GLY A 106 -4.00 5.00 -7.25
N TYR A 107 -4.45 4.46 -6.12
CA TYR A 107 -4.91 5.22 -4.96
C TYR A 107 -4.09 4.86 -3.74
N ARG A 108 -3.86 5.82 -2.86
CA ARG A 108 -3.36 5.55 -1.52
C ARG A 108 -4.50 5.75 -0.55
N ILE A 109 -4.63 4.82 0.39
CA ILE A 109 -5.61 4.87 1.48
C ILE A 109 -4.86 4.76 2.79
N TRP A 110 -5.19 5.57 3.79
CA TRP A 110 -4.51 5.52 5.09
C TRP A 110 -5.43 5.79 6.27
N LEU A 111 -5.02 5.32 7.45
CA LEU A 111 -5.64 5.67 8.72
C LEU A 111 -5.21 7.08 9.14
N LYS A 112 -6.17 7.99 9.35
CA LYS A 112 -5.88 9.40 9.72
C LYS A 112 -5.08 9.53 11.01
N THR A 113 -5.28 8.61 11.95
CA THR A 113 -4.57 8.56 13.24
C THR A 113 -3.39 7.58 13.24
N GLY A 114 -3.04 7.00 12.08
CA GLY A 114 -1.99 5.99 11.95
C GLY A 114 -0.57 6.54 12.04
N GLY A 115 -0.41 7.85 12.13
CA GLY A 115 0.89 8.51 12.15
C GLY A 115 1.54 8.61 10.77
N THR A 116 2.67 9.31 10.72
CA THR A 116 3.44 9.53 9.50
C THR A 116 4.91 9.25 9.73
N PHE A 117 5.51 8.62 8.75
CA PHE A 117 6.95 8.45 8.62
C PHE A 117 7.56 9.67 7.93
N LYS A 118 8.82 10.00 8.26
CA LYS A 118 9.63 11.02 7.59
C LYS A 118 10.97 10.44 7.18
N GLY A 119 11.32 10.54 5.91
CA GLY A 119 12.56 10.00 5.35
C GLY A 119 13.17 10.90 4.30
N THR A 120 14.21 10.41 3.64
CA THR A 120 14.92 11.16 2.60
C THR A 120 15.14 10.28 1.38
N PHE A 121 14.68 10.73 0.21
CA PHE A 121 14.92 10.07 -1.07
C PHE A 121 15.56 11.03 -2.05
N LYS A 122 16.76 10.70 -2.55
CA LYS A 122 17.54 11.57 -3.46
C LYS A 122 17.62 13.01 -2.95
N GLU A 123 18.00 13.18 -1.68
CA GLU A 123 18.13 14.47 -0.98
C GLU A 123 16.81 15.23 -0.76
N ARG A 124 15.65 14.65 -1.09
CA ARG A 124 14.34 15.24 -0.82
C ARG A 124 13.75 14.62 0.44
N GLU A 125 13.26 15.45 1.34
CA GLU A 125 12.41 14.99 2.44
C GLU A 125 11.11 14.42 1.89
N ILE A 126 10.75 13.25 2.40
CA ILE A 126 9.49 12.55 2.08
C ILE A 126 8.74 12.31 3.37
N GLN A 127 7.41 12.44 3.31
CA GLN A 127 6.52 12.13 4.42
C GLN A 127 5.41 11.22 3.92
N TRP A 128 5.24 10.08 4.56
CA TRP A 128 4.25 9.06 4.17
C TRP A 128 3.45 8.59 5.37
N PRO A 129 2.17 8.21 5.20
CA PRO A 129 1.40 7.58 6.26
C PRO A 129 1.93 6.17 6.63
N LEU A 130 1.96 5.84 7.92
CA LEU A 130 2.48 4.57 8.46
C LEU A 130 1.46 3.42 8.50
N VAL A 131 0.17 3.71 8.38
CA VAL A 131 -0.87 2.69 8.25
C VAL A 131 -1.59 2.99 6.95
N CYS A 132 -0.98 2.55 5.87
CA CYS A 132 -1.48 2.81 4.53
C CYS A 132 -1.49 1.58 3.65
N CYS A 133 -2.35 1.63 2.64
CA CYS A 133 -2.45 0.66 1.58
C CYS A 133 -2.41 1.41 0.25
N ASP A 134 -1.48 1.01 -0.60
CA ASP A 134 -1.41 1.43 -1.98
C ASP A 134 -2.23 0.45 -2.84
N VAL A 135 -3.25 0.98 -3.51
CA VAL A 135 -4.11 0.24 -4.43
C VAL A 135 -3.69 0.56 -5.85
N MET A 136 -3.06 -0.40 -6.50
CA MET A 136 -2.32 -0.24 -7.75
C MET A 136 -3.09 -0.82 -8.94
N PHE A 137 -3.15 -0.07 -10.03
CA PHE A 137 -3.89 -0.50 -11.21
C PHE A 137 -3.05 -1.38 -12.13
N TYR A 138 -3.60 -2.56 -12.46
CA TYR A 138 -2.99 -3.49 -13.39
C TYR A 138 -3.86 -3.70 -14.63
N LYS A 139 -3.23 -3.66 -15.80
CA LYS A 139 -3.89 -3.95 -17.09
C LYS A 139 -3.38 -5.27 -17.64
N TYR A 140 -4.29 -6.09 -18.15
CA TYR A 140 -3.92 -7.31 -18.84
C TYR A 140 -3.21 -6.99 -20.17
N ASN A 141 -2.03 -7.58 -20.34
CA ASN A 141 -1.27 -7.57 -21.57
C ASN A 141 -1.51 -8.90 -22.31
N GLN A 142 -2.19 -8.81 -23.46
CA GLN A 142 -2.55 -9.96 -24.29
C GLN A 142 -1.33 -10.68 -24.90
N GLN A 143 -0.27 -9.93 -25.23
CA GLN A 143 0.92 -10.47 -25.88
C GLN A 143 1.66 -11.42 -24.93
N ASP A 144 1.90 -10.96 -23.71
CA ASP A 144 2.69 -11.69 -22.72
C ASP A 144 1.83 -12.58 -21.81
N LYS A 145 0.50 -12.46 -21.90
CA LYS A 145 -0.46 -13.12 -21.01
C LYS A 145 -0.22 -12.81 -19.53
N THR A 146 0.15 -11.56 -19.24
CA THR A 146 0.48 -11.08 -17.89
C THR A 146 -0.34 -9.85 -17.53
N TYR A 147 -0.39 -9.54 -16.23
CA TYR A 147 -0.90 -8.27 -15.73
C TYR A 147 0.27 -7.32 -15.49
N VAL A 148 0.19 -6.12 -16.03
CA VAL A 148 1.26 -5.11 -15.94
C VAL A 148 0.75 -3.90 -15.18
N GLN A 149 1.51 -3.48 -14.17
CA GLN A 149 1.23 -2.26 -13.42
C GLN A 149 1.21 -1.06 -14.38
N GLN A 150 0.22 -0.18 -14.21
CA GLN A 150 0.07 0.99 -15.05
C GLN A 150 0.63 2.24 -14.37
N TYR A 151 1.05 3.18 -15.19
CA TYR A 151 1.69 4.44 -14.81
C TYR A 151 0.94 5.60 -15.48
N GLU A 152 0.89 6.77 -14.84
CA GLU A 152 0.30 8.00 -15.39
C GLU A 152 1.38 8.89 -16.04
#